data_AF-A0A538LI04-F1
#
_entry.id   AF-A0A538LI04-F1
#
_cell.length_a   1.000
_cell.length_b   1.000
_cell.length_c   1.000
_cell.angle_alpha   90.00
_cell.angle_beta   90.00
_cell.angle_gamma   90.00
#
_symmetry.space_group_name_H-M   'P 1'
#
loop_
_entity.id
_entity.type
_entity.pdbx_description
1 polymer ?
#
loop_
_entity_poly.entity_id
_entity_poly.type
_entity_poly.pdbx_seq_one_letter_code
_entity_poly.pdbx_strand_id
1 'polypeptide(L)'
;MDGDGVANAKDNCPRKRNPSQLDTDRDGRGDPCDSTPRGKPTAGNDTLVGTNGPNTIHGLGGNDTILGLGGNDKLFGDAGNDLLNGGKGNDLLNGGKGIDTLKGGPGNDTIKAADGKKDKVDCGPGKKDTAVVDQKDSVKNCEIVKRKKR
;
A
#
# COMPACT_ATOMS: atom_id res chain seq x y z
N MET A 1 -12.71 -32.41 2.80
CA MET A 1 -11.66 -32.09 1.82
C MET A 1 -12.35 -31.46 0.64
N ASP A 2 -11.84 -30.33 0.19
CA ASP A 2 -12.37 -29.53 -0.92
C ASP A 2 -11.94 -30.03 -2.32
N GLY A 3 -11.31 -31.22 -2.36
CA GLY A 3 -11.03 -31.95 -3.60
C GLY A 3 -9.77 -31.48 -4.33
N ASP A 4 -8.81 -30.91 -3.61
CA ASP A 4 -7.58 -30.34 -4.17
C ASP A 4 -6.38 -31.31 -4.13
N GLY A 5 -6.48 -32.40 -3.36
CA GLY A 5 -5.44 -33.42 -3.21
C GLY A 5 -4.51 -33.21 -2.02
N VAL A 6 -4.70 -32.16 -1.22
CA VAL A 6 -3.97 -31.86 0.01
C VAL A 6 -4.80 -32.31 1.22
N ALA A 7 -4.14 -32.87 2.23
CA ALA A 7 -4.82 -33.30 3.45
C ALA A 7 -5.17 -32.08 4.31
N ASN A 8 -6.43 -31.96 4.76
CA ASN A 8 -6.95 -30.86 5.58
C ASN A 8 -6.01 -30.39 6.74
N ALA A 9 -5.22 -31.28 7.33
CA ALA A 9 -4.32 -30.95 8.44
C ALA A 9 -3.02 -30.21 8.02
N LYS A 10 -2.69 -30.24 6.73
CA LYS A 10 -1.53 -29.56 6.11
C LYS A 10 -1.96 -28.52 5.08
N ASP A 11 -3.27 -28.34 4.95
CA ASP A 11 -3.89 -27.50 3.95
C ASP A 11 -4.02 -26.08 4.49
N ASN A 12 -3.40 -25.10 3.83
CA ASN A 12 -3.50 -23.69 4.21
C ASN A 12 -4.82 -23.05 3.74
N CYS A 13 -5.67 -23.78 3.01
CA CYS A 13 -7.09 -23.46 2.79
C CYS A 13 -8.03 -24.69 2.82
N PRO A 14 -8.29 -25.31 4.00
CA PRO A 14 -9.05 -26.58 4.13
C PRO A 14 -10.49 -26.63 3.60
N ARG A 15 -11.01 -25.50 3.11
CA ARG A 15 -12.38 -25.29 2.63
C ARG A 15 -12.43 -24.70 1.22
N LYS A 16 -11.29 -24.42 0.58
CA LYS A 16 -11.21 -23.82 -0.75
C LYS A 16 -10.08 -24.47 -1.55
N ARG A 17 -10.49 -25.22 -2.57
CA ARG A 17 -9.60 -26.00 -3.43
C ARG A 17 -8.36 -25.20 -3.87
N ASN A 18 -7.19 -25.52 -3.34
CA ASN A 18 -5.93 -24.83 -3.64
C ASN A 18 -4.72 -25.78 -3.67
N PRO A 19 -4.59 -26.64 -4.71
CA PRO A 19 -3.54 -27.66 -4.76
C PRO A 19 -2.10 -27.10 -4.67
N SER A 20 -1.90 -25.84 -5.06
CA SER A 20 -0.59 -25.18 -5.04
C SER A 20 -0.15 -24.70 -3.65
N GLN A 21 -1.09 -24.60 -2.69
CA GLN A 21 -0.83 -24.16 -1.32
C GLN A 21 -0.04 -22.84 -1.27
N LEU A 22 -0.24 -21.96 -2.26
CA LEU A 22 0.43 -20.67 -2.33
C LEU A 22 0.02 -19.82 -1.12
N ASP A 23 1.02 -19.26 -0.47
CA ASP A 23 0.93 -18.41 0.72
C ASP A 23 1.95 -17.28 0.52
N THR A 24 1.49 -16.19 -0.09
CA THR A 24 2.36 -15.10 -0.55
C THR A 24 2.88 -14.26 0.62
N ASP A 25 2.09 -14.07 1.68
CA ASP A 25 2.46 -13.27 2.85
C ASP A 25 3.00 -14.12 4.03
N ARG A 26 3.02 -15.45 3.88
CA ARG A 26 3.58 -16.42 4.84
C ARG A 26 2.96 -16.31 6.23
N ASP A 27 1.69 -15.94 6.31
CA ASP A 27 0.93 -15.90 7.57
C ASP A 27 0.34 -17.28 7.95
N GLY A 28 0.43 -18.25 7.02
CA GLY A 28 -0.08 -19.60 7.18
C GLY A 28 -1.47 -19.85 6.59
N ARG A 29 -2.12 -18.83 6.00
CA ARG A 29 -3.33 -18.97 5.17
C ARG A 29 -2.98 -18.89 3.70
N GLY A 30 -3.56 -19.77 2.90
CA GLY A 30 -3.32 -19.76 1.47
C GLY A 30 -4.04 -18.59 0.78
N ASP A 31 -3.44 -18.06 -0.29
CA ASP A 31 -3.99 -16.93 -1.06
C ASP A 31 -5.49 -17.08 -1.41
N PRO A 32 -6.03 -18.29 -1.73
CA PRO A 32 -7.45 -18.42 -2.09
C PRO A 32 -8.43 -18.21 -0.93
N CYS A 33 -8.01 -18.44 0.31
CA CYS A 33 -8.82 -18.28 1.52
C CYS A 33 -8.34 -17.15 2.41
N ASP A 34 -7.28 -16.46 2.01
CA ASP A 34 -6.76 -15.32 2.70
C ASP A 34 -7.39 -14.00 2.23
N SER A 35 -7.67 -13.14 3.19
CA SER A 35 -8.24 -11.83 3.01
C SER A 35 -7.35 -10.73 3.60
N THR A 36 -6.11 -11.04 3.97
CA THR A 36 -5.12 -10.04 4.38
C THR A 36 -4.37 -9.48 3.16
N PRO A 37 -3.68 -8.34 3.34
CA PRO A 37 -2.76 -7.84 2.32
C PRO A 37 -1.69 -8.87 1.97
N ARG A 38 -1.46 -9.09 0.67
CA ARG A 38 -0.39 -9.94 0.18
C ARG A 38 0.98 -9.29 0.37
N GLY A 39 1.96 -10.12 0.72
CA GLY A 39 3.34 -9.74 0.98
C GLY A 39 3.59 -9.47 2.46
N LYS A 40 4.71 -9.99 2.97
CA LYS A 40 5.14 -9.75 4.35
C LYS A 40 6.17 -8.61 4.37
N PRO A 41 5.91 -7.49 5.07
CA PRO A 41 6.88 -6.42 5.15
C PRO A 41 8.14 -6.85 5.91
N THR A 42 9.27 -6.36 5.44
CA THR A 42 10.62 -6.59 5.93
C THR A 42 11.40 -5.27 5.93
N ALA A 43 12.71 -5.30 6.22
CA ALA A 43 13.57 -4.12 6.07
C ALA A 43 14.25 -4.04 4.70
N GLY A 44 13.81 -4.85 3.73
CA GLY A 44 14.27 -4.85 2.34
C GLY A 44 13.15 -4.45 1.39
N ASN A 45 13.44 -4.44 0.10
CA ASN A 45 12.46 -4.02 -0.91
C ASN A 45 11.33 -5.04 -1.04
N ASP A 46 10.12 -4.61 -0.72
CA ASP A 46 8.92 -5.44 -0.72
C ASP A 46 7.91 -5.02 -1.80
N THR A 47 7.03 -5.96 -2.15
CA THR A 47 5.81 -5.68 -2.92
C THR A 47 4.63 -6.08 -2.08
N LEU A 48 3.93 -5.08 -1.56
CA LEU A 48 2.80 -5.23 -0.64
C LEU A 48 1.51 -4.84 -1.38
N VAL A 49 0.52 -5.72 -1.36
CA VAL A 49 -0.74 -5.48 -2.07
C VAL A 49 -1.89 -5.68 -1.11
N GLY A 50 -2.66 -4.62 -0.86
CA GLY A 50 -3.90 -4.64 -0.11
C GLY A 50 -5.01 -5.43 -0.79
N THR A 51 -6.22 -5.10 -0.41
CA THR A 51 -7.46 -5.81 -0.72
C THR A 51 -8.47 -4.82 -1.29
N ASN A 52 -9.72 -5.24 -1.51
CA ASN A 52 -10.79 -4.28 -1.85
C ASN A 52 -11.46 -3.64 -0.61
N GLY A 53 -11.01 -4.00 0.59
CA GLY A 53 -11.45 -3.42 1.86
C GLY A 53 -10.33 -2.58 2.48
N PRO A 54 -10.64 -1.84 3.57
CA PRO A 54 -9.68 -0.94 4.18
C PRO A 54 -8.47 -1.69 4.75
N ASN A 55 -7.28 -1.22 4.41
CA ASN A 55 -6.01 -1.78 4.84
C ASN A 55 -5.16 -0.79 5.64
N THR A 56 -4.21 -1.33 6.40
CA THR A 56 -3.13 -0.55 7.00
C THR A 56 -1.83 -1.29 6.69
N ILE A 57 -0.96 -0.68 5.89
CA ILE A 57 0.24 -1.31 5.35
C ILE A 57 1.44 -0.42 5.63
N HIS A 58 2.50 -1.01 6.17
CA HIS A 58 3.80 -0.40 6.42
C HIS A 58 4.87 -1.11 5.59
N GLY A 59 5.63 -0.37 4.80
CA GLY A 59 6.80 -0.85 4.05
C GLY A 59 8.00 -1.15 4.96
N LEU A 60 8.09 -0.43 6.09
CA LEU A 60 9.20 -0.45 7.04
C LEU A 60 10.50 0.15 6.46
N GLY A 61 11.31 -0.65 5.79
CA GLY A 61 12.59 -0.20 5.27
C GLY A 61 12.87 -0.86 3.94
N GLY A 62 13.57 -0.17 3.05
CA GLY A 62 13.74 -0.64 1.67
C GLY A 62 12.98 0.25 0.71
N ASN A 63 13.08 -0.05 -0.58
CA ASN A 63 12.33 0.66 -1.61
C ASN A 63 11.10 -0.18 -1.96
N ASP A 64 9.96 0.17 -1.38
CA ASP A 64 8.78 -0.67 -1.40
C ASP A 64 7.80 -0.27 -2.50
N THR A 65 7.03 -1.25 -2.96
CA THR A 65 5.83 -1.02 -3.78
C THR A 65 4.61 -1.41 -2.98
N ILE A 66 3.78 -0.42 -2.64
CA ILE A 66 2.58 -0.60 -1.81
C ILE A 66 1.35 -0.22 -2.63
N LEU A 67 0.43 -1.17 -2.84
CA LEU A 67 -0.81 -0.99 -3.60
C LEU A 67 -2.02 -1.21 -2.70
N GLY A 68 -2.80 -0.19 -2.37
CA GLY A 68 -4.01 -0.31 -1.52
C GLY A 68 -5.17 -1.03 -2.23
N LEU A 69 -5.33 -0.76 -3.53
CA LEU A 69 -6.39 -1.25 -4.42
C LEU A 69 -7.74 -0.58 -4.21
N GLY A 70 -8.54 -1.02 -3.25
CA GLY A 70 -9.87 -0.46 -3.00
C GLY A 70 -10.16 -0.44 -1.52
N GLY A 71 -10.96 0.53 -1.07
CA GLY A 71 -11.21 0.73 0.35
C GLY A 71 -10.65 2.07 0.80
N ASN A 72 -10.71 2.35 2.10
CA ASN A 72 -10.09 3.55 2.64
C ASN A 72 -8.82 3.11 3.36
N ASP A 73 -7.69 3.26 2.70
CA ASP A 73 -6.43 2.66 3.11
C ASP A 73 -5.55 3.63 3.90
N LYS A 74 -4.65 3.05 4.70
CA LYS A 74 -3.54 3.76 5.35
C LYS A 74 -2.23 3.14 4.90
N LEU A 75 -1.51 3.84 4.04
CA LEU A 75 -0.27 3.34 3.44
C LEU A 75 0.93 4.16 3.93
N PHE A 76 1.95 3.47 4.42
CA PHE A 76 3.17 4.06 4.95
C PHE A 76 4.38 3.43 4.26
N GLY A 77 5.18 4.23 3.54
CA GLY A 77 6.44 3.76 2.94
C GLY A 77 7.54 3.59 3.98
N ASP A 78 7.53 4.47 4.99
CA ASP A 78 8.47 4.50 6.11
C ASP A 78 9.89 4.91 5.68
N ALA A 79 10.80 4.00 5.33
CA ALA A 79 12.18 4.35 5.02
C ALA A 79 12.71 3.74 3.71
N GLY A 80 12.94 4.59 2.73
CA GLY A 80 13.53 4.26 1.44
C GLY A 80 12.75 4.97 0.34
N ASN A 81 13.03 4.65 -0.92
CA ASN A 81 12.36 5.32 -2.04
C ASN A 81 11.14 4.51 -2.43
N ASP A 82 9.97 4.91 -1.96
CA ASP A 82 8.78 4.07 -2.01
C ASP A 82 7.83 4.48 -3.14
N LEU A 83 7.07 3.51 -3.63
CA LEU A 83 5.92 3.73 -4.51
C LEU A 83 4.65 3.34 -3.76
N LEU A 84 3.82 4.33 -3.41
CA LEU A 84 2.51 4.11 -2.80
C LEU A 84 1.41 4.48 -3.79
N ASN A 85 0.43 3.59 -3.92
CA ASN A 85 -0.78 3.83 -4.69
C ASN A 85 -2.01 3.45 -3.84
N GLY A 86 -2.81 4.44 -3.44
CA GLY A 86 -4.03 4.24 -2.65
C GLY A 86 -5.04 3.39 -3.41
N GLY A 87 -5.36 3.84 -4.64
CA GLY A 87 -6.33 3.15 -5.47
C GLY A 87 -7.68 3.81 -5.35
N LYS A 88 -8.75 3.04 -5.18
CA LYS A 88 -10.12 3.57 -5.05
C LYS A 88 -10.48 3.74 -3.57
N GLY A 89 -11.03 4.90 -3.24
CA GLY A 89 -11.56 5.20 -1.92
C GLY A 89 -10.80 6.37 -1.32
N ASN A 90 -11.06 6.69 -0.06
CA ASN A 90 -10.44 7.85 0.58
C ASN A 90 -9.20 7.39 1.34
N ASP A 91 -8.03 7.61 0.77
CA ASP A 91 -6.79 7.02 1.25
C ASP A 91 -5.92 8.01 2.03
N LEU A 92 -5.18 7.49 2.99
CA LEU A 92 -4.11 8.21 3.69
C LEU A 92 -2.76 7.63 3.27
N LEU A 93 -1.95 8.44 2.60
CA LEU A 93 -0.61 8.04 2.16
C LEU A 93 0.46 8.86 2.89
N ASN A 94 1.48 8.18 3.39
CA ASN A 94 2.67 8.80 3.97
C ASN A 94 3.93 8.17 3.36
N GLY A 95 4.68 8.94 2.56
CA GLY A 95 5.91 8.46 1.91
C GLY A 95 6.95 8.08 2.95
N GLY A 96 7.38 9.05 3.76
CA GLY A 96 8.26 8.79 4.88
C GLY A 96 9.63 9.42 4.66
N LYS A 97 10.70 8.63 4.67
CA LYS A 97 12.05 9.06 4.34
C LYS A 97 12.44 8.49 2.99
N GLY A 98 12.99 9.30 2.10
CA GLY A 98 13.47 8.87 0.79
C GLY A 98 12.90 9.77 -0.29
N ILE A 99 13.04 9.35 -1.55
CA ILE A 99 12.42 10.00 -2.70
C ILE A 99 11.23 9.14 -3.10
N ASP A 100 10.04 9.60 -2.74
CA ASP A 100 8.83 8.80 -2.84
C ASP A 100 8.00 9.15 -4.08
N THR A 101 7.21 8.19 -4.55
CA THR A 101 6.15 8.39 -5.54
C THR A 101 4.81 8.00 -4.95
N LEU A 102 3.96 9.00 -4.72
CA LEU A 102 2.68 8.85 -4.04
C LEU A 102 1.54 9.13 -5.01
N LYS A 103 0.61 8.18 -5.13
CA LYS A 103 -0.60 8.28 -5.95
C LYS A 103 -1.83 8.04 -5.09
N GLY A 104 -2.69 9.06 -4.95
CA GLY A 104 -3.97 8.92 -4.25
C GLY A 104 -4.90 8.00 -5.02
N GLY A 105 -5.44 8.52 -6.12
CA GLY A 105 -6.32 7.77 -7.01
C GLY A 105 -7.73 8.35 -6.98
N PRO A 106 -8.77 7.59 -7.39
CA PRO A 106 -10.14 8.05 -7.23
C PRO A 106 -10.56 8.07 -5.76
N GLY A 107 -10.91 9.24 -5.24
CA GLY A 107 -11.24 9.37 -3.82
C GLY A 107 -11.24 10.80 -3.34
N ASN A 108 -11.22 10.98 -2.02
CA ASN A 108 -10.72 12.19 -1.39
C ASN A 108 -9.55 11.80 -0.50
N ASP A 109 -8.35 12.03 -1.00
CA ASP A 109 -7.13 11.48 -0.42
C ASP A 109 -6.40 12.49 0.47
N THR A 110 -5.64 11.98 1.42
CA THR A 110 -4.75 12.77 2.28
C THR A 110 -3.33 12.26 2.13
N ILE A 111 -2.47 13.05 1.50
CA ILE A 111 -1.10 12.65 1.17
C ILE A 111 -0.09 13.48 1.96
N LYS A 112 0.93 12.81 2.50
CA LYS A 112 2.09 13.41 3.13
C LYS A 112 3.36 12.84 2.51
N ALA A 113 4.11 13.65 1.78
CA ALA A 113 5.34 13.20 1.12
C ALA A 113 6.47 12.92 2.13
N ALA A 114 6.70 13.87 3.04
CA ALA A 114 7.67 13.82 4.14
C ALA A 114 9.15 14.07 3.73
N ASP A 115 10.02 13.81 4.71
CA ASP A 115 11.47 14.05 4.94
C ASP A 115 12.32 15.23 4.42
N GLY A 116 12.58 15.47 3.15
CA GLY A 116 13.57 16.47 2.71
C GLY A 116 13.73 16.63 1.22
N LYS A 117 13.06 15.77 0.49
CA LYS A 117 13.54 15.21 -0.77
C LYS A 117 12.63 15.64 -1.90
N LYS A 118 12.81 15.02 -3.07
CA LYS A 118 12.15 15.43 -4.31
C LYS A 118 11.03 14.47 -4.62
N ASP A 119 10.01 14.46 -3.78
CA ASP A 119 8.93 13.49 -3.90
C ASP A 119 8.03 13.83 -5.10
N LYS A 120 7.37 12.81 -5.62
CA LYS A 120 6.38 12.93 -6.69
C LYS A 120 5.02 12.62 -6.11
N VAL A 121 4.14 13.61 -6.09
CA VAL A 121 2.79 13.49 -5.55
C VAL A 121 1.76 13.72 -6.65
N ASP A 122 0.93 12.73 -6.88
CA ASP A 122 -0.26 12.80 -7.74
C ASP A 122 -1.48 12.43 -6.92
N CYS A 123 -2.31 13.40 -6.56
CA CYS A 123 -3.51 13.08 -5.81
C CYS A 123 -4.56 12.31 -6.63
N GLY A 124 -4.47 12.32 -7.97
CA GLY A 124 -5.42 11.63 -8.82
C GLY A 124 -6.69 12.44 -9.11
N PRO A 125 -7.76 11.81 -9.61
CA PRO A 125 -8.99 12.50 -10.05
C PRO A 125 -9.94 12.92 -8.92
N GLY A 126 -9.56 12.74 -7.66
CA GLY A 126 -10.34 13.18 -6.50
C GLY A 126 -10.59 14.68 -6.48
N LYS A 127 -11.69 15.10 -5.85
CA LYS A 127 -12.10 16.53 -5.83
C LYS A 127 -11.68 17.28 -4.58
N LYS A 128 -11.33 16.57 -3.50
CA LYS A 128 -10.96 17.16 -2.21
C LYS A 128 -9.66 16.57 -1.68
N ASP A 129 -8.76 16.24 -2.58
CA ASP A 129 -7.49 15.65 -2.20
C ASP A 129 -6.59 16.70 -1.58
N THR A 130 -5.97 16.35 -0.47
CA THR A 130 -5.11 17.24 0.29
C THR A 130 -3.69 16.71 0.35
N ALA A 131 -2.71 17.61 0.23
CA ALA A 131 -1.30 17.26 0.31
C ALA A 131 -0.52 18.15 1.29
N VAL A 132 0.31 17.51 2.12
CA VAL A 132 1.36 18.15 2.92
C VAL A 132 2.71 17.80 2.33
N VAL A 133 3.37 18.83 1.80
CA VAL A 133 4.56 18.72 0.94
C VAL A 133 5.59 19.79 1.33
N ASP A 134 6.73 19.82 0.67
CA ASP A 134 7.73 20.89 0.77
C ASP A 134 7.87 21.70 -0.54
N GLN A 135 8.98 22.43 -0.70
CA GLN A 135 9.27 23.22 -1.92
C GLN A 135 9.95 22.43 -3.04
N LYS A 136 10.53 21.27 -2.74
CA LYS A 136 11.26 20.40 -3.68
C LYS A 136 10.35 19.37 -4.33
N ASP A 137 9.20 19.09 -3.71
CA ASP A 137 8.21 18.14 -4.19
C ASP A 137 7.55 18.59 -5.50
N SER A 138 7.37 17.63 -6.40
CA SER A 138 6.58 17.78 -7.62
C SER A 138 5.16 17.31 -7.35
N VAL A 139 4.19 18.24 -7.36
CA VAL A 139 2.82 17.97 -6.90
C VAL A 139 1.82 18.36 -7.97
N LYS A 140 0.82 17.51 -8.21
CA LYS A 140 -0.31 17.79 -9.12
C LYS A 140 -1.61 17.21 -8.57
N ASN A 141 -2.73 17.79 -9.03
CA ASN A 141 -4.09 17.38 -8.70
C ASN A 141 -4.47 17.48 -7.20
N CYS A 142 -3.67 18.15 -6.38
CA CYS A 142 -3.89 18.27 -4.95
C CYS A 142 -4.26 19.70 -4.55
N GLU A 143 -5.13 19.83 -3.54
CA GLU A 143 -5.15 21.01 -2.68
C GLU A 143 -3.96 20.95 -1.70
N ILE A 144 -3.05 21.93 -1.77
CA ILE A 144 -1.86 21.93 -0.91
C ILE A 144 -2.19 22.62 0.41
N VAL A 145 -2.34 21.83 1.48
CA VAL A 145 -2.70 22.33 2.82
C VAL A 145 -1.49 22.94 3.52
N LYS A 146 -0.28 22.43 3.25
CA LYS A 146 0.94 22.98 3.85
C LYS A 146 2.15 22.74 2.96
N ARG A 147 2.92 23.80 2.72
CA ARG A 147 4.30 23.73 2.22
C ARG A 147 5.28 23.97 3.36
N LYS A 148 6.01 22.93 3.76
CA LYS A 148 7.08 23.07 4.76
C LYS A 148 8.25 23.82 4.12
N LYS A 149 8.75 24.85 4.81
CA LYS A 149 10.04 25.46 4.46
C LYS A 149 11.12 24.45 4.82
N ARG A 150 12.02 24.16 3.88
CA ARG A 150 13.22 23.36 4.09
C ARG A 150 14.44 24.17 3.73
#